data_AF-A0A538RRA1-F1
#
_entry.id   AF-A0A538RRA1-F1
#
_cell.length_a   1.000
_cell.length_b   1.000
_cell.length_c   1.000
_cell.angle_alpha   90.00
_cell.angle_beta   90.00
_cell.angle_gamma   90.00
#
_symmetry.space_group_name_H-M   'P 1'
#
loop_
_entity.id
_entity.type
_entity.pdbx_description
1 polymer ?
#
loop_
_entity_poly.entity_id
_entity_poly.type
_entity_poly.pdbx_seq_one_letter_code
_entity_poly.pdbx_strand_id
1 'polypeptide(L)'
;MIQQPVIEKAETEAPLEGNDSAKSPAAVPAVKPDADPSPKNGDKSSSSTGPVPGVALAQRVKRRWPGTRALGIGALAAVALAGALIAGTLPKWKQTQKIDAAAAEAAAAPPKVTVAVARRFAPNAERVLPGNSLPLMEASLYARTTGFLKSRLVDIGDKVKEGRLLAEISAPDIDDQLQQAKANLALAKANLPLAEANAEVAKVTLDRYVQSGPGTGATLLQIDQQRATVKTTAA
;
A
#
# COMPACT_ATOMS: atom_id res chain seq x y z
N MET A 1 2.45 -10.56 -54.88
CA MET A 1 3.88 -10.88 -54.65
C MET A 1 4.27 -10.14 -53.37
N ILE A 2 4.21 -10.81 -52.21
CA ILE A 2 5.39 -11.27 -51.41
C ILE A 2 6.05 -10.02 -50.75
N GLN A 3 6.17 -9.82 -49.44
CA GLN A 3 6.20 -10.70 -48.26
C GLN A 3 6.11 -9.83 -46.98
N GLN A 4 5.69 -10.39 -45.84
CA GLN A 4 6.19 -9.97 -44.51
C GLN A 4 7.65 -10.49 -44.34
N PRO A 5 8.46 -10.00 -43.38
CA PRO A 5 8.56 -10.81 -42.15
C PRO A 5 8.85 -10.05 -40.84
N VAL A 6 8.49 -10.79 -39.79
CA VAL A 6 8.87 -10.76 -38.38
C VAL A 6 10.38 -10.61 -38.12
N ILE A 7 10.77 -9.90 -37.06
CA ILE A 7 12.02 -10.17 -36.33
C ILE A 7 11.72 -10.22 -34.82
N GLU A 8 12.04 -11.39 -34.27
CA GLU A 8 12.09 -11.80 -32.88
C GLU A 8 13.58 -12.08 -32.53
N LYS A 9 13.93 -11.88 -31.24
CA LYS A 9 15.06 -12.44 -30.46
C LYS A 9 16.49 -11.85 -30.55
N ALA A 10 17.01 -11.50 -29.36
CA ALA A 10 18.17 -12.13 -28.70
C ALA A 10 18.23 -11.59 -27.23
N GLU A 11 17.98 -12.42 -26.21
CA GLU A 11 18.94 -13.16 -25.34
C GLU A 11 19.46 -12.33 -24.13
N THR A 12 19.15 -12.62 -22.85
CA THR A 12 19.47 -13.72 -21.89
C THR A 12 20.74 -13.47 -21.05
N GLU A 13 20.62 -13.71 -19.73
CA GLU A 13 21.65 -13.93 -18.67
C GLU A 13 22.28 -12.67 -18.02
N ALA A 14 22.52 -12.53 -16.69
CA ALA A 14 22.51 -13.40 -15.51
C ALA A 14 22.48 -12.52 -14.20
N PRO A 15 22.29 -13.10 -13.00
CA PRO A 15 22.04 -12.38 -11.74
C PRO A 15 23.30 -12.24 -10.86
N LEU A 16 23.37 -11.22 -9.99
CA LEU A 16 24.37 -11.14 -8.92
C LEU A 16 23.75 -10.72 -7.59
N GLU A 17 24.09 -11.54 -6.59
CA GLU A 17 23.94 -11.42 -5.15
C GLU A 17 24.69 -10.22 -4.51
N GLY A 18 24.37 -9.96 -3.23
CA GLY A 18 25.27 -9.34 -2.24
C GLY A 18 24.81 -7.94 -1.80
N ASN A 19 24.03 -7.80 -0.74
CA ASN A 19 24.36 -7.82 0.70
C ASN A 19 24.70 -6.44 1.29
N ASP A 20 24.21 -6.26 2.52
CA ASP A 20 24.70 -5.38 3.57
C ASP A 20 24.50 -3.85 3.45
N SER A 21 23.54 -3.35 4.23
CA SER A 21 23.78 -2.44 5.38
C SER A 21 22.43 -1.94 5.90
N ALA A 22 21.95 -2.52 7.00
CA ALA A 22 22.13 -1.99 8.35
C ALA A 22 21.10 -0.91 8.75
N LYS A 23 20.08 -1.32 9.52
CA LYS A 23 19.77 -0.67 10.81
C LYS A 23 18.90 -1.53 11.74
N SER A 24 19.58 -2.11 12.73
CA SER A 24 19.20 -2.50 14.12
C SER A 24 18.09 -1.69 14.82
N PRO A 25 17.69 -2.04 16.08
CA PRO A 25 17.57 -3.35 16.76
C PRO A 25 16.36 -3.44 17.75
N ALA A 26 16.11 -4.61 18.35
CA ALA A 26 15.77 -4.86 19.78
C ALA A 26 15.07 -6.23 19.92
N ALA A 27 15.80 -7.29 20.27
CA ALA A 27 16.05 -7.76 21.64
C ALA A 27 14.86 -8.53 22.26
N VAL A 28 14.89 -9.86 22.13
CA VAL A 28 14.14 -10.82 22.96
C VAL A 28 15.17 -11.72 23.65
N PRO A 29 15.22 -11.79 24.99
CA PRO A 29 16.08 -12.75 25.66
C PRO A 29 15.38 -14.09 25.92
N ALA A 30 16.25 -15.11 25.94
CA ALA A 30 16.05 -16.54 26.04
C ALA A 30 15.29 -17.05 27.28
N VAL A 31 14.65 -18.21 27.13
CA VAL A 31 14.12 -19.05 28.23
C VAL A 31 14.56 -20.50 28.05
N LYS A 32 15.37 -20.98 29.00
CA LYS A 32 15.55 -22.34 29.56
C LYS A 32 16.66 -22.24 30.62
N PRO A 33 16.78 -23.11 31.64
CA PRO A 33 16.18 -24.44 31.89
C PRO A 33 15.45 -24.49 33.26
N ASP A 34 14.72 -25.53 33.68
CA ASP A 34 15.18 -26.73 34.40
C ASP A 34 13.91 -27.58 34.69
N ALA A 35 13.84 -28.84 34.26
CA ALA A 35 14.22 -30.03 35.01
C ALA A 35 13.26 -30.35 36.17
N ASP A 36 12.17 -31.05 35.84
CA ASP A 36 11.34 -31.81 36.77
C ASP A 36 11.81 -33.28 36.73
N PRO A 37 12.24 -33.91 37.84
CA PRO A 37 12.51 -35.33 37.86
C PRO A 37 11.39 -36.10 38.58
N SER A 38 11.08 -37.27 38.01
CA SER A 38 10.43 -38.46 38.60
C SER A 38 9.13 -38.81 37.87
N PRO A 39 9.00 -40.06 37.38
CA PRO A 39 8.87 -41.19 38.30
C PRO A 39 9.57 -42.47 37.84
N LYS A 40 10.14 -43.26 38.76
CA LYS A 40 10.34 -44.71 38.53
C LYS A 40 10.18 -45.53 39.81
N ASN A 41 9.41 -46.61 39.62
CA ASN A 41 9.08 -47.71 40.52
C ASN A 41 10.27 -48.64 40.84
N GLY A 42 10.09 -49.48 41.86
CA GLY A 42 10.89 -50.69 42.16
C GLY A 42 12.13 -50.39 42.99
N ASP A 43 12.53 -51.16 44.02
CA ASP A 43 12.43 -52.61 44.16
C ASP A 43 12.54 -53.08 45.63
N LYS A 44 12.03 -54.30 45.86
CA LYS A 44 12.24 -55.12 47.06
C LYS A 44 13.65 -55.76 47.01
N SER A 45 14.29 -55.95 48.16
CA SER A 45 15.29 -57.00 48.50
C SER A 45 16.12 -56.50 49.68
N SER A 46 16.04 -57.03 50.91
CA SER A 46 16.49 -58.35 51.41
C SER A 46 18.01 -58.47 51.62
N SER A 47 18.38 -59.03 52.79
CA SER A 47 19.65 -59.70 53.11
C SER A 47 20.90 -58.80 53.19
N SER A 48 22.02 -59.11 53.84
CA SER A 48 22.43 -60.02 54.90
C SER A 48 23.95 -59.79 55.07
N THR A 49 24.43 -59.71 56.31
CA THR A 49 25.65 -60.35 56.85
C THR A 49 27.02 -60.31 56.09
N GLY A 50 28.03 -59.70 56.74
CA GLY A 50 29.46 -60.14 56.85
C GLY A 50 30.42 -59.89 55.66
N PRO A 51 31.78 -59.95 55.82
CA PRO A 51 32.58 -60.62 56.86
C PRO A 51 33.82 -59.87 57.46
N VAL A 52 34.40 -60.49 58.51
CA VAL A 52 35.73 -60.34 59.18
C VAL A 52 36.93 -60.71 58.25
N PRO A 53 38.27 -60.63 58.58
CA PRO A 53 39.03 -60.57 59.86
C PRO A 53 40.24 -59.56 59.84
N GLY A 54 41.20 -59.41 60.77
CA GLY A 54 41.60 -60.06 62.02
C GLY A 54 42.84 -59.39 62.66
N VAL A 55 43.22 -59.90 63.84
CA VAL A 55 44.50 -59.82 64.61
C VAL A 55 45.03 -58.48 65.16
N ALA A 56 45.08 -58.36 66.50
CA ALA A 56 46.34 -58.44 67.28
C ALA A 56 46.14 -58.08 68.78
N LEU A 57 46.44 -59.05 69.63
CA LEU A 57 47.21 -58.99 70.88
C LEU A 57 46.96 -57.85 71.90
N ALA A 58 46.40 -58.29 73.03
CA ALA A 58 46.88 -58.05 74.40
C ALA A 58 47.19 -56.61 74.86
N GLN A 59 46.43 -56.11 75.85
CA GLN A 59 46.89 -56.12 77.24
C GLN A 59 45.78 -55.67 78.22
N ARG A 60 45.70 -56.39 79.35
CA ARG A 60 44.83 -56.11 80.51
C ARG A 60 45.21 -54.79 81.17
N VAL A 61 44.22 -53.92 81.41
CA VAL A 61 44.24 -53.03 82.59
C VAL A 61 42.90 -53.13 83.33
N LYS A 62 42.94 -53.87 84.43
CA LYS A 62 41.90 -53.92 85.46
C LYS A 62 42.04 -52.67 86.32
N ARG A 63 41.05 -51.77 86.35
CA ARG A 63 40.85 -50.89 87.52
C ARG A 63 39.46 -50.24 87.60
N ARG A 64 38.65 -50.88 88.46
CA ARG A 64 37.83 -50.30 89.54
C ARG A 64 36.86 -49.15 89.16
N TRP A 65 35.59 -49.52 89.01
CA TRP A 65 34.47 -48.79 89.61
C TRP A 65 34.79 -48.41 91.07
N PRO A 66 34.33 -47.26 91.57
CA PRO A 66 32.90 -46.98 91.78
C PRO A 66 32.55 -45.52 91.43
N GLY A 67 31.32 -45.01 91.44
CA GLY A 67 30.02 -45.45 91.89
C GLY A 67 29.10 -44.22 91.75
N THR A 68 27.83 -44.45 91.40
CA THR A 68 26.62 -43.64 91.67
C THR A 68 26.56 -42.13 91.35
N ARG A 69 27.63 -41.44 90.92
CA ARG A 69 27.58 -40.01 90.55
C ARG A 69 27.32 -39.72 89.07
N ALA A 70 27.55 -40.69 88.19
CA ALA A 70 27.28 -40.56 86.74
C ALA A 70 25.79 -40.69 86.37
N LEU A 71 24.98 -41.34 87.20
CA LEU A 71 23.52 -41.49 87.00
C LEU A 71 22.74 -40.19 87.31
N GLY A 72 23.20 -39.39 88.27
CA GLY A 72 22.53 -38.14 88.64
C GLY A 72 22.62 -37.05 87.57
N ILE A 73 23.75 -36.95 86.88
CA ILE A 73 23.96 -35.95 85.81
C ILE A 73 23.21 -36.35 84.53
N GLY A 74 23.16 -37.65 84.21
CA GLY A 74 22.36 -38.16 83.09
C GLY A 74 20.86 -37.92 83.26
N ALA A 75 20.33 -38.07 84.49
CA ALA A 75 18.93 -37.81 84.78
C ALA A 75 18.57 -36.32 84.66
N LEU A 76 19.43 -35.41 85.14
CA LEU A 76 19.22 -33.97 85.00
C LEU A 76 19.28 -33.50 83.54
N ALA A 77 20.20 -34.04 82.73
CA ALA A 77 20.29 -33.73 81.32
C ALA A 77 19.05 -34.22 80.54
N ALA A 78 18.52 -35.39 80.88
CA ALA A 78 17.30 -35.92 80.26
C ALA A 78 16.06 -35.08 80.59
N VAL A 79 15.93 -34.59 81.84
CA VAL A 79 14.82 -33.71 82.24
C VAL A 79 14.93 -32.34 81.57
N ALA A 80 16.14 -31.79 81.44
CA ALA A 80 16.36 -30.53 80.74
C ALA A 80 16.01 -30.63 79.24
N LEU A 81 16.40 -31.72 78.58
CA LEU A 81 16.06 -31.97 77.17
C LEU A 81 14.56 -32.20 76.97
N ALA A 82 13.90 -32.95 77.87
CA ALA A 82 12.46 -33.15 77.82
C ALA A 82 11.71 -31.81 78.02
N GLY A 83 12.15 -30.98 78.96
CA GLY A 83 11.59 -29.64 79.19
C GLY A 83 11.73 -28.74 77.95
N ALA A 84 12.90 -28.73 77.30
CA ALA A 84 13.13 -27.95 76.09
C ALA A 84 12.31 -28.44 74.89
N LEU A 85 12.14 -29.75 74.72
CA LEU A 85 11.28 -30.34 73.69
C LEU A 85 9.81 -30.00 73.91
N ILE A 86 9.33 -30.07 75.16
CA ILE A 86 7.96 -29.71 75.51
C ILE A 86 7.73 -28.20 75.29
N ALA A 87 8.63 -27.36 75.78
CA ALA A 87 8.54 -25.90 75.61
C ALA A 87 8.68 -25.46 74.14
N GLY A 88 9.40 -26.20 73.30
CA GLY A 88 9.55 -25.91 71.87
C GLY A 88 8.38 -26.40 71.00
N THR A 89 7.71 -27.50 71.39
CA THR A 89 6.61 -28.10 70.60
C THR A 89 5.23 -27.49 70.93
N LEU A 90 4.99 -27.10 72.19
CA LEU A 90 3.78 -26.40 72.63
C LEU A 90 3.44 -25.12 71.83
N PRO A 91 4.37 -24.18 71.59
CA PRO A 91 4.06 -22.97 70.85
C PRO A 91 3.74 -23.27 69.38
N LYS A 92 4.40 -24.26 68.77
CA LYS A 92 4.12 -24.67 67.39
C LYS A 92 2.69 -25.18 67.22
N TRP A 93 2.15 -25.92 68.20
CA TRP A 93 0.78 -26.45 68.12
C TRP A 93 -0.30 -25.37 68.26
N LYS A 94 -0.04 -24.32 69.04
CA LYS A 94 -0.95 -23.17 69.13
C LYS A 94 -0.87 -22.28 67.89
N GLN A 95 0.27 -22.26 67.21
CA GLN A 95 0.50 -21.46 66.01
C GLN A 95 -0.15 -22.10 64.78
N THR A 96 -0.11 -23.44 64.65
CA THR A 96 -0.85 -24.17 63.61
C THR A 96 -2.35 -23.98 63.75
N GLN A 97 -2.91 -24.08 64.96
CA GLN A 97 -4.34 -23.82 65.21
C GLN A 97 -4.80 -22.41 64.75
N LYS A 98 -3.96 -21.38 64.95
CA LYS A 98 -4.27 -20.01 64.49
C LYS A 98 -4.16 -19.85 62.98
N ILE A 99 -3.22 -20.54 62.35
CA ILE A 99 -3.08 -20.55 60.89
C ILE A 99 -4.24 -21.32 60.26
N ASP A 100 -4.64 -22.45 60.85
CA ASP A 100 -5.76 -23.26 60.39
C ASP A 100 -7.10 -22.54 60.60
N ALA A 101 -7.27 -21.84 61.73
CA ALA A 101 -8.44 -20.98 61.97
C ALA A 101 -8.48 -19.78 61.00
N ALA A 102 -7.35 -19.10 60.77
CA ALA A 102 -7.28 -18.01 59.80
C ALA A 102 -7.45 -18.49 58.35
N ALA A 103 -6.98 -19.70 58.03
CA ALA A 103 -7.17 -20.35 56.73
C ALA A 103 -8.62 -20.80 56.53
N ALA A 104 -9.27 -21.32 57.56
CA ALA A 104 -10.70 -21.66 57.54
C ALA A 104 -11.57 -20.39 57.38
N GLU A 105 -11.21 -19.29 58.03
CA GLU A 105 -11.89 -18.00 57.90
C GLU A 105 -11.66 -17.38 56.50
N ALA A 106 -10.46 -17.48 55.95
CA ALA A 106 -10.16 -17.05 54.58
C ALA A 106 -10.84 -17.93 53.51
N ALA A 107 -11.01 -19.24 53.79
CA ALA A 107 -11.70 -20.17 52.90
C ALA A 107 -13.24 -20.07 52.99
N ALA A 108 -13.77 -19.67 54.15
CA ALA A 108 -15.20 -19.40 54.35
C ALA A 108 -15.63 -18.02 53.84
N ALA A 109 -14.68 -17.15 53.49
CA ALA A 109 -14.99 -15.86 52.91
C ALA A 109 -15.58 -16.04 51.50
N PRO A 110 -16.73 -15.40 51.18
CA PRO A 110 -17.34 -15.53 49.87
C PRO A 110 -16.38 -15.03 48.76
N PRO A 111 -16.37 -15.70 47.59
CA PRO A 111 -15.46 -15.38 46.51
C PRO A 111 -15.69 -13.94 46.04
N LYS A 112 -14.63 -13.13 46.06
CA LYS A 112 -14.67 -11.76 45.55
C LYS A 112 -14.71 -11.81 44.03
N VAL A 113 -15.85 -11.42 43.46
CA VAL A 113 -16.03 -11.32 42.02
C VAL A 113 -16.04 -9.85 41.60
N THR A 114 -15.27 -9.54 40.57
CA THR A 114 -15.30 -8.22 39.95
C THR A 114 -16.52 -8.15 39.05
N VAL A 115 -17.50 -7.32 39.43
CA VAL A 115 -18.69 -7.07 38.62
C VAL A 115 -18.55 -5.75 37.87
N ALA A 116 -19.02 -5.73 36.63
CA ALA A 116 -19.21 -4.52 35.85
C ALA A 116 -20.71 -4.33 35.60
N VAL A 117 -21.23 -3.12 35.82
CA VAL A 117 -22.64 -2.80 35.58
C VAL A 117 -22.84 -2.53 34.11
N ALA A 118 -23.63 -3.37 33.43
CA ALA A 118 -23.99 -3.18 32.04
C ALA A 118 -24.85 -1.91 31.88
N ARG A 119 -24.38 -0.97 31.06
CA ARG A 119 -25.16 0.21 30.65
C ARG A 119 -25.56 0.06 29.19
N ARG A 120 -26.76 0.51 28.84
CA ARG A 120 -27.22 0.56 27.46
C ARG A 120 -26.32 1.54 26.68
N PHE A 121 -25.59 1.01 25.71
CA PHE A 121 -24.83 1.82 24.77
C PHE A 121 -25.80 2.56 23.84
N ALA A 122 -25.55 3.84 23.55
CA ALA A 122 -26.35 4.56 22.57
C ALA A 122 -26.21 3.87 21.20
N PRO A 123 -27.26 3.78 20.36
CA PRO A 123 -27.20 3.08 19.07
C PRO A 123 -26.32 3.78 18.03
N ASN A 124 -25.49 4.74 18.44
CA ASN A 124 -24.65 5.54 17.57
C ASN A 124 -23.30 4.84 17.46
N ALA A 125 -23.22 3.87 16.55
CA ALA A 125 -21.95 3.32 16.13
C ALA A 125 -21.27 4.35 15.22
N GLU A 126 -20.20 4.98 15.72
CA GLU A 126 -19.34 5.81 14.89
C GLU A 126 -18.68 4.90 13.84
N ARG A 127 -18.98 5.14 12.56
CA ARG A 127 -18.48 4.36 11.45
C ARG A 127 -17.72 5.27 10.50
N VAL A 128 -16.40 5.15 10.53
CA VAL A 128 -15.53 5.88 9.60
C VAL A 128 -15.59 5.17 8.25
N LEU A 129 -16.27 5.79 7.29
CA LEU A 129 -16.27 5.34 5.90
C LEU A 129 -15.29 6.21 5.12
N PRO A 130 -14.28 5.62 4.45
CA PRO A 130 -13.50 6.37 3.50
C PRO A 130 -14.41 6.81 2.35
N GLY A 131 -14.38 8.09 2.05
CA GLY A 131 -15.09 8.68 0.92
C GLY A 131 -14.16 9.64 0.19
N ASN A 132 -14.24 9.66 -1.13
CA ASN A 132 -13.54 10.64 -1.95
C ASN A 132 -14.57 11.56 -2.63
N SER A 133 -14.27 12.86 -2.68
CA SER A 133 -15.08 13.82 -3.43
C SER A 133 -14.59 13.86 -4.88
N LEU A 134 -15.50 13.60 -5.82
CA LEU A 134 -15.25 13.76 -7.25
C LEU A 134 -16.01 14.98 -7.78
N PRO A 135 -15.52 15.62 -8.85
CA PRO A 135 -16.25 16.68 -9.51
C PRO A 135 -17.61 16.15 -10.02
N LEU A 136 -18.66 16.96 -9.88
CA LEU A 136 -20.00 16.60 -10.40
C LEU A 136 -20.00 16.55 -11.95
N MET A 137 -19.22 17.42 -12.59
CA MET A 137 -19.05 17.50 -14.03
C MET A 137 -17.58 17.79 -14.34
N GLU A 138 -17.05 17.11 -15.34
CA GLU A 138 -15.69 17.29 -15.83
C GLU A 138 -15.72 17.45 -17.36
N ALA A 139 -14.90 18.35 -17.88
CA ALA A 139 -14.80 18.61 -19.31
C ALA A 139 -13.34 18.80 -19.70
N SER A 140 -12.86 17.96 -20.62
CA SER A 140 -11.53 18.10 -21.22
C SER A 140 -11.60 19.03 -22.43
N LEU A 141 -10.86 20.13 -22.38
CA LEU A 141 -10.79 21.09 -23.48
C LEU A 141 -9.56 20.82 -24.35
N TYR A 142 -9.78 20.76 -25.66
CA TYR A 142 -8.74 20.59 -26.67
C TYR A 142 -8.83 21.66 -27.74
N ALA A 143 -7.69 22.02 -28.32
CA ALA A 143 -7.65 22.86 -29.51
C ALA A 143 -8.09 22.06 -30.74
N ARG A 144 -8.81 22.73 -31.67
CA ARG A 144 -9.21 22.11 -32.94
C ARG A 144 -8.03 21.95 -33.92
N THR A 145 -7.03 22.80 -33.78
CA THR A 145 -5.87 22.88 -34.69
C THR A 145 -4.60 22.65 -33.89
N THR A 146 -3.61 22.00 -34.53
CA THR A 146 -2.26 21.87 -34.01
C THR A 146 -1.51 23.19 -34.09
N GLY A 147 -0.79 23.55 -33.04
CA GLY A 147 -0.01 24.79 -32.99
C GLY A 147 0.74 24.92 -31.69
N PHE A 148 1.39 26.07 -31.53
CA PHE A 148 2.16 26.40 -30.34
C PHE A 148 1.35 27.31 -29.41
N LEU A 149 1.46 27.07 -28.11
CA LEU A 149 0.83 27.94 -27.12
C LEU A 149 1.56 29.29 -27.08
N LYS A 150 0.88 30.36 -27.48
CA LYS A 150 1.44 31.71 -27.49
C LYS A 150 1.29 32.39 -26.14
N SER A 151 0.12 32.27 -25.53
CA SER A 151 -0.14 32.80 -24.20
C SER A 151 -1.15 31.95 -23.44
N ARG A 152 -0.98 31.84 -22.11
CA ARG A 152 -1.94 31.24 -21.19
C ARG A 152 -2.48 32.34 -20.28
N LEU A 153 -3.79 32.54 -20.27
CA LEU A 153 -4.45 33.68 -19.63
C LEU A 153 -5.12 33.33 -18.28
N VAL A 154 -5.17 32.05 -17.94
CA VAL A 154 -5.77 31.50 -16.73
C VAL A 154 -4.87 30.44 -16.14
N ASP A 155 -4.92 30.32 -14.81
CA ASP A 155 -4.12 29.34 -14.09
C ASP A 155 -5.00 28.27 -13.41
N ILE A 156 -4.33 27.25 -12.88
CA ILE A 156 -4.98 26.14 -12.21
C ILE A 156 -5.68 26.65 -10.94
N GLY A 157 -7.00 26.44 -10.87
CA GLY A 157 -7.84 26.87 -9.74
C GLY A 157 -8.65 28.14 -10.02
N ASP A 158 -8.40 28.83 -11.13
CA ASP A 158 -9.18 30.00 -11.52
C ASP A 158 -10.61 29.64 -11.92
N LYS A 159 -11.57 30.47 -11.48
CA LYS A 159 -12.97 30.36 -11.92
C LYS A 159 -13.13 30.99 -13.30
N VAL A 160 -13.67 30.21 -14.23
CA VAL A 160 -13.94 30.65 -15.61
C VAL A 160 -15.43 30.60 -15.92
N LYS A 161 -15.87 31.45 -16.85
CA LYS A 161 -17.24 31.48 -17.38
C LYS A 161 -17.22 30.98 -18.81
N GLU A 162 -18.39 30.60 -19.33
CA GLU A 162 -18.56 30.24 -20.73
C GLU A 162 -18.11 31.39 -21.65
N GLY A 163 -17.42 31.04 -22.74
CA GLY A 163 -16.91 32.01 -23.72
C GLY A 163 -15.67 32.79 -23.27
N ARG A 164 -15.14 32.56 -22.06
CA ARG A 164 -13.90 33.22 -21.62
C ARG A 164 -12.70 32.68 -22.40
N LEU A 165 -11.85 33.60 -22.90
CA LEU A 165 -10.58 33.24 -23.53
C LEU A 165 -9.61 32.67 -22.48
N LEU A 166 -9.16 31.44 -22.72
CA LEU A 166 -8.29 30.72 -21.78
C LEU A 166 -6.81 30.77 -22.21
N ALA A 167 -6.56 30.66 -23.51
CA ALA A 167 -5.24 30.64 -24.10
C ALA A 167 -5.29 31.09 -25.56
N GLU A 168 -4.17 31.63 -26.04
CA GLU A 168 -3.95 31.94 -27.44
C GLU A 168 -2.98 30.92 -28.03
N ILE A 169 -3.35 30.33 -29.17
CA ILE A 169 -2.55 29.33 -29.89
C ILE A 169 -2.14 29.94 -31.22
N SER A 170 -0.85 29.91 -31.51
CA SER A 170 -0.28 30.29 -32.80
C SER A 170 -0.17 29.07 -33.70
N ALA A 171 -0.83 29.10 -34.86
CA ALA A 171 -0.84 27.99 -35.81
C ALA A 171 -0.37 28.49 -37.19
N PRO A 172 0.95 28.51 -37.45
CA PRO A 172 1.52 29.09 -38.67
C PRO A 172 0.98 28.44 -39.96
N ASP A 173 0.69 27.14 -39.93
CA ASP A 173 0.15 26.43 -41.09
C ASP A 173 -1.22 26.98 -41.54
N ILE A 174 -2.09 27.36 -40.60
CA ILE A 174 -3.40 27.95 -40.90
C ILE A 174 -3.24 29.40 -41.37
N ASP A 175 -2.29 30.13 -40.80
CA ASP A 175 -1.98 31.49 -41.23
C ASP A 175 -1.47 31.50 -42.67
N ASP A 176 -0.59 30.56 -43.04
CA ASP A 176 -0.08 30.40 -44.40
C ASP A 176 -1.19 30.00 -45.38
N GLN A 177 -2.07 29.08 -44.99
CA GLN A 177 -3.26 28.73 -45.79
C GLN A 177 -4.18 29.93 -46.01
N LEU A 178 -4.36 30.77 -44.99
CA LEU A 178 -5.15 31.99 -45.09
C LEU A 178 -4.48 32.99 -46.04
N GLN A 179 -3.16 33.16 -45.99
CA GLN A 179 -2.44 34.03 -46.92
C GLN A 179 -2.52 33.52 -48.36
N GLN A 180 -2.39 32.21 -48.56
CA GLN A 180 -2.56 31.59 -49.87
C GLN A 180 -3.98 31.79 -50.41
N ALA A 181 -5.01 31.58 -49.59
CA ALA A 181 -6.40 31.82 -49.99
C ALA A 181 -6.67 33.28 -50.34
N LYS A 182 -6.09 34.23 -49.58
CA LYS A 182 -6.17 35.66 -49.88
C LYS A 182 -5.46 36.02 -51.19
N ALA A 183 -4.29 35.44 -51.44
CA ALA A 183 -3.55 35.63 -52.69
C ALA A 183 -4.34 35.09 -53.90
N ASN A 184 -4.94 33.91 -53.78
CA ASN A 184 -5.81 33.34 -54.81
C ASN A 184 -7.03 34.21 -55.08
N LEU A 185 -7.65 34.75 -54.02
CA LEU A 185 -8.76 35.70 -54.14
C LEU A 185 -8.32 37.01 -54.82
N ALA A 186 -7.13 37.52 -54.51
CA ALA A 186 -6.59 38.71 -55.16
C ALA A 186 -6.31 38.46 -56.66
N LEU A 187 -5.74 37.30 -57.00
CA LEU A 187 -5.53 36.88 -58.39
C LEU A 187 -6.84 36.76 -59.16
N ALA A 188 -7.86 36.13 -58.57
CA ALA A 188 -9.18 36.02 -59.18
C ALA A 188 -9.81 37.40 -59.41
N LYS A 189 -9.69 38.31 -58.44
CA LYS A 189 -10.16 39.70 -58.58
C LYS A 189 -9.40 40.48 -59.66
N ALA A 190 -8.09 40.25 -59.82
CA ALA A 190 -7.30 40.87 -60.87
C ALA A 190 -7.65 40.32 -62.27
N ASN A 191 -8.04 39.04 -62.36
CA ASN A 191 -8.46 38.41 -63.60
C ASN A 191 -9.91 38.75 -64.00
N LEU A 192 -10.74 39.17 -63.04
CA LEU A 192 -12.13 39.55 -63.26
C LEU A 192 -12.31 40.63 -64.35
N PRO A 193 -11.64 41.79 -64.34
CA PRO A 193 -11.81 42.79 -65.39
C PRO A 193 -11.37 42.29 -66.77
N LEU A 194 -10.34 41.43 -66.83
CA LEU A 194 -9.91 40.81 -68.08
C LEU A 194 -11.00 39.85 -68.60
N ALA A 195 -11.59 39.04 -67.72
CA ALA A 195 -12.69 38.15 -68.08
C ALA A 195 -13.94 38.92 -68.52
N GLU A 196 -14.28 40.02 -67.84
CA GLU A 196 -15.38 40.91 -68.20
C GLU A 196 -15.17 41.55 -69.58
N ALA A 197 -13.97 42.08 -69.84
CA ALA A 197 -13.63 42.66 -71.14
C ALA A 197 -13.72 41.62 -72.27
N ASN A 198 -13.22 40.40 -72.03
CA ASN A 198 -13.33 39.31 -73.01
C ASN A 198 -14.79 38.91 -73.25
N ALA A 199 -15.63 38.88 -72.20
CA ALA A 199 -17.05 38.60 -72.33
C ALA A 199 -17.79 39.70 -73.12
N GLU A 200 -17.43 40.97 -72.93
CA GLU A 200 -17.98 42.09 -73.69
C GLU A 200 -17.61 42.00 -75.17
N VAL A 201 -16.33 41.75 -75.48
CA VAL A 201 -15.87 41.58 -76.87
C VAL A 201 -16.58 40.42 -77.56
N ALA A 202 -16.77 39.30 -76.86
CA ALA A 202 -17.49 38.14 -77.39
C ALA A 202 -18.96 38.48 -77.71
N LYS A 203 -19.65 39.22 -76.83
CA LYS A 203 -21.02 39.69 -77.05
C LYS A 203 -21.13 40.62 -78.26
N VAL A 204 -20.30 41.66 -78.32
CA VAL A 204 -20.31 42.63 -79.44
C VAL A 204 -19.99 41.95 -80.77
N THR A 205 -19.09 40.97 -80.76
CA THR A 205 -18.76 40.19 -81.95
C THR A 205 -19.96 39.39 -82.43
N LEU A 206 -20.66 38.68 -81.53
CA LEU A 206 -21.88 37.95 -81.86
C LEU A 206 -22.96 38.88 -82.43
N ASP A 207 -23.21 40.03 -81.80
CA ASP A 207 -24.22 40.99 -82.26
C ASP A 207 -23.95 41.48 -83.68
N ARG A 208 -22.67 41.76 -83.99
CA ARG A 208 -22.23 42.12 -85.35
C ARG A 208 -22.53 41.02 -86.37
N TYR A 209 -22.27 39.76 -86.01
CA TYR A 209 -22.55 38.61 -86.88
C TYR A 209 -24.06 38.44 -87.12
N VAL A 210 -24.87 38.56 -86.08
CA VAL A 210 -26.34 38.49 -86.18
C VAL A 210 -26.89 39.62 -87.06
N GLN A 211 -26.34 40.84 -86.93
CA GLN A 211 -26.77 42.00 -87.70
C GLN A 211 -26.40 41.91 -89.19
N SER A 212 -25.30 41.24 -89.53
CA SER A 212 -24.86 41.06 -90.92
C SER A 212 -25.76 40.14 -91.77
N GLY A 213 -26.66 39.38 -91.13
CA GLY A 213 -27.66 38.55 -91.80
C GLY A 213 -27.09 37.29 -92.50
N PRO A 214 -27.84 36.17 -92.54
CA PRO A 214 -27.46 35.02 -93.34
C PRO A 214 -27.46 35.38 -94.83
N GLY A 215 -26.33 35.15 -95.52
CA GLY A 215 -26.22 35.29 -96.98
C GLY A 215 -25.50 36.54 -97.48
N THR A 216 -25.17 37.52 -96.62
CA THR A 216 -24.41 38.72 -97.02
C THR A 216 -23.07 38.89 -96.29
N GLY A 217 -22.86 38.24 -95.13
CA GLY A 217 -21.60 38.35 -94.37
C GLY A 217 -21.17 37.17 -93.51
N ALA A 218 -22.07 36.25 -93.12
CA ALA A 218 -21.72 35.11 -92.27
C ALA A 218 -22.64 33.89 -92.45
N THR A 219 -22.10 32.71 -92.14
CA THR A 219 -22.82 31.42 -92.20
C THR A 219 -23.49 31.09 -90.87
N LEU A 220 -24.56 30.29 -90.90
CA LEU A 220 -25.28 29.86 -89.69
C LEU A 220 -24.37 29.13 -88.69
N LEU A 221 -23.48 28.27 -89.19
CA LEU A 221 -22.49 27.56 -88.36
C LEU A 221 -21.58 28.51 -87.59
N GLN A 222 -21.16 29.62 -88.20
CA GLN A 222 -20.31 30.62 -87.55
C GLN A 222 -21.04 31.35 -86.42
N ILE A 223 -22.33 31.66 -86.61
CA ILE A 223 -23.15 32.28 -85.56
C ILE A 223 -23.26 31.33 -84.37
N ASP A 224 -23.50 30.04 -84.60
CA ASP A 224 -23.60 29.04 -83.52
C ASP A 224 -22.27 28.86 -82.78
N GLN A 225 -21.13 28.89 -83.49
CA GLN A 225 -19.80 28.89 -82.87
C GLN A 225 -19.59 30.09 -81.96
N GLN A 226 -19.91 31.32 -82.43
CA GLN A 226 -19.78 32.52 -81.61
C GLN A 226 -20.74 32.52 -80.41
N ARG A 227 -21.95 31.96 -80.59
CA ARG A 227 -22.91 31.78 -79.49
C ARG A 227 -22.38 30.84 -78.41
N ALA A 228 -21.67 29.78 -78.82
CA ALA A 228 -20.98 28.90 -77.89
C ALA A 228 -19.82 29.62 -77.20
N THR A 229 -19.04 30.43 -77.92
CA THR A 229 -17.95 31.24 -77.34
C THR A 229 -18.47 32.19 -76.25
N VAL A 230 -19.55 32.92 -76.49
CA VAL A 230 -20.17 33.79 -75.48
C VAL A 230 -20.57 33.01 -74.23
N LYS A 231 -21.16 31.81 -74.39
CA LYS A 231 -21.51 30.95 -73.25
C LYS A 231 -20.28 30.48 -72.47
N THR A 232 -19.17 30.18 -73.14
CA THR A 232 -17.94 29.75 -72.47
C THR A 232 -17.19 30.89 -71.79
N THR A 233 -17.31 32.12 -72.27
CA THR A 233 -16.68 33.30 -71.66
C THR A 233 -17.52 33.90 -70.53
N ALA A 234 -18.83 33.60 -70.50
CA ALA A 234 -19.74 34.05 -69.45
C ALA A 234 -19.92 33.03 -68.29
N ALA A 235 -19.37 31.82 -68.42
CA ALA A 235 -19.40 30.76 -67.40
C ALA A 235 -18.13 30.80 -66.54
#